data_AF-A0A7Y3P9G4-F1
#
_entry.id   AF-A0A7Y3P9G4-F1
#
_cell.length_a   1.000
_cell.length_b   1.000
_cell.length_c   1.000
_cell.angle_alpha   90.00
_cell.angle_beta   90.00
_cell.angle_gamma   90.00
#
_symmetry.space_group_name_H-M   'P 1'
#
loop_
_entity.id
_entity.type
_entity.pdbx_description
1 polymer ?
#
loop_
_entity_poly.entity_id
_entity_poly.type
_entity_poly.pdbx_seq_one_letter_code
_entity_poly.pdbx_strand_id
1 'polypeptide(L)'
;MIAAARLGGAGAIVTSNLKDFPRDQVPEHIGVLYPSEFAASTVAIDPFAAHRALAEMSSCSGRRGPVRSPKEIVTVLVARYGWREVGDRLGTKPGPP
;
A
#
# COMPACT_ATOMS: atom_id res chain seq x y z
N MET A 1 -16.53 -5.57 7.17
CA MET A 1 -15.94 -4.47 6.36
C MET A 1 -16.92 -3.88 5.34
N ILE A 2 -17.67 -4.68 4.57
CA ILE A 2 -18.58 -4.17 3.52
C ILE A 2 -19.60 -3.14 4.05
N ALA A 3 -20.24 -3.43 5.20
CA ALA A 3 -21.20 -2.50 5.81
C ALA A 3 -20.55 -1.15 6.19
N ALA A 4 -19.32 -1.17 6.74
CA ALA A 4 -18.59 0.05 7.09
C ALA A 4 -18.12 0.83 5.84
N ALA A 5 -17.66 0.14 4.80
CA ALA A 5 -17.27 0.76 3.53
C ALA A 5 -18.46 1.47 2.87
N ARG A 6 -19.64 0.83 2.89
CA ARG A 6 -20.87 1.40 2.37
C ARG A 6 -21.36 2.60 3.18
N LEU A 7 -21.32 2.53 4.51
CA LEU A 7 -21.75 3.63 5.38
C LEU A 7 -20.76 4.80 5.38
N GLY A 8 -19.47 4.52 5.17
CA GLY A 8 -18.41 5.54 5.11
C GLY A 8 -18.16 6.13 3.73
N GLY A 9 -18.88 5.70 2.69
CA GLY A 9 -18.70 6.20 1.31
C GLY A 9 -17.34 5.85 0.71
N ALA A 10 -16.75 4.70 1.08
CA ALA A 10 -15.44 4.31 0.59
C ALA A 10 -15.49 3.92 -0.89
N GLY A 11 -14.60 4.51 -1.71
CA GLY A 11 -14.46 4.15 -3.13
C GLY A 11 -13.74 2.81 -3.37
N ALA A 12 -13.02 2.29 -2.38
CA ALA A 12 -12.35 1.00 -2.49
C ALA A 12 -12.18 0.27 -1.15
N ILE A 13 -12.22 -1.06 -1.20
CA ILE A 13 -11.78 -1.99 -0.16
C ILE A 13 -10.41 -2.54 -0.58
N VAL A 14 -9.41 -2.39 0.28
CA VAL A 14 -8.04 -2.84 0.00
C VAL A 14 -7.73 -4.07 0.85
N THR A 15 -7.55 -5.24 0.22
CA THR A 15 -7.35 -6.51 0.93
C THR A 15 -6.55 -7.53 0.11
N SER A 16 -5.76 -8.35 0.79
CA SER A 16 -5.08 -9.50 0.15
C SER A 16 -6.00 -10.71 -0.03
N ASN A 17 -7.17 -10.72 0.61
CA ASN A 17 -8.10 -11.85 0.58
C ASN A 17 -9.34 -11.56 -0.29
N LEU A 18 -9.14 -11.41 -1.61
CA LEU A 18 -10.21 -11.06 -2.55
C LEU A 18 -11.36 -12.08 -2.59
N LYS A 19 -11.09 -13.36 -2.33
CA LYS A 19 -12.11 -14.43 -2.38
C LYS A 19 -13.27 -14.23 -1.38
N ASP A 20 -13.02 -13.50 -0.29
CA ASP A 20 -14.03 -13.19 0.72
C ASP A 20 -14.94 -12.02 0.29
N PHE A 21 -14.63 -11.38 -0.84
CA PHE A 21 -15.34 -10.22 -1.39
C PHE A 21 -15.75 -10.51 -2.84
N PRO A 22 -16.63 -11.50 -3.05
CA PRO A 22 -17.11 -11.82 -4.39
C PRO A 22 -17.92 -10.64 -4.94
N ARG A 23 -17.80 -10.44 -6.24
CA ARG A 23 -18.22 -9.21 -6.93
C ARG A 23 -19.73 -8.95 -6.87
N ASP A 24 -20.50 -10.02 -6.70
CA ASP A 24 -21.95 -10.03 -6.52
C ASP A 24 -22.39 -9.56 -5.12
N GLN A 25 -21.50 -9.58 -4.13
CA GLN A 25 -21.77 -9.15 -2.75
C GLN A 25 -21.19 -7.77 -2.41
N VAL A 26 -20.41 -7.18 -3.32
CA VAL A 26 -19.82 -5.85 -3.17
C VAL A 26 -20.59 -4.85 -4.04
N PRO A 27 -21.01 -3.69 -3.50
CA PRO A 27 -21.65 -2.66 -4.31
C PRO A 27 -20.79 -2.25 -5.50
N GLU A 28 -21.39 -2.07 -6.68
CA GLU A 28 -20.68 -1.86 -7.96
C GLU A 28 -19.71 -0.67 -7.96
N HIS A 29 -19.98 0.37 -7.16
CA HIS A 29 -19.14 1.56 -7.05
C HIS A 29 -17.92 1.38 -6.13
N ILE A 30 -17.80 0.24 -5.43
CA ILE A 30 -16.68 -0.04 -4.53
C ILE A 30 -15.72 -0.99 -5.23
N GLY A 31 -14.53 -0.49 -5.55
CA GLY A 31 -13.44 -1.35 -6.06
C GLY A 31 -12.91 -2.26 -4.95
N VAL A 32 -12.57 -3.51 -5.26
CA VAL A 32 -11.80 -4.37 -4.35
C VAL A 32 -10.41 -4.56 -4.95
N LEU A 33 -9.40 -4.00 -4.30
CA LEU A 33 -8.04 -3.91 -4.84
C LEU A 33 -7.04 -4.63 -3.93
N TYR A 34 -5.99 -5.15 -4.55
CA TYR A 34 -4.83 -5.60 -3.78
C TYR A 34 -4.11 -4.41 -3.15
N PRO A 35 -3.49 -4.57 -1.96
CA PRO A 35 -2.72 -3.51 -1.33
C PRO A 35 -1.60 -2.94 -2.20
N SER A 36 -0.92 -3.79 -2.97
CA SER A 36 0.14 -3.38 -3.90
C SER A 36 -0.37 -2.47 -5.02
N GLU A 37 -1.52 -2.80 -5.60
CA GLU A 37 -2.14 -2.06 -6.70
C GLU A 37 -2.65 -0.69 -6.23
N PHE A 38 -3.31 -0.66 -5.07
CA PHE A 38 -3.77 0.59 -4.46
C PHE A 38 -2.60 1.50 -4.10
N ALA A 39 -1.55 0.94 -3.48
CA ALA A 39 -0.35 1.69 -3.14
C ALA A 39 0.34 2.25 -4.38
N ALA A 40 0.51 1.44 -5.43
CA ALA A 40 1.10 1.90 -6.69
C ALA A 40 0.29 3.07 -7.27
N SER A 41 -1.03 2.91 -7.41
CA SER A 41 -1.93 3.94 -7.94
C SER A 41 -1.83 5.24 -7.15
N THR A 42 -1.82 5.15 -5.82
CA THR A 42 -1.71 6.32 -4.93
C THR A 42 -0.37 7.04 -5.12
N VAL A 43 0.74 6.29 -5.23
CA VAL A 43 2.08 6.85 -5.48
C VAL A 43 2.16 7.53 -6.85
N ALA A 44 1.45 7.03 -7.87
CA ALA A 44 1.40 7.68 -9.18
C ALA A 44 0.60 8.98 -9.17
N ILE A 45 -0.46 9.06 -8.37
CA ILE A 45 -1.29 10.26 -8.24
C ILE A 45 -0.52 11.36 -7.51
N ASP A 46 0.13 11.02 -6.38
CA ASP A 46 0.90 11.98 -5.60
C ASP A 46 2.21 11.37 -5.05
N PRO A 47 3.30 11.46 -5.83
CA PRO A 47 4.62 11.00 -5.39
C PRO A 47 5.15 11.76 -4.16
N PHE A 48 4.79 13.04 -3.98
CA PHE A 48 5.26 13.84 -2.85
C PHE A 48 4.62 13.39 -1.54
N ALA A 49 3.32 13.12 -1.55
CA ALA A 49 2.63 12.53 -0.39
C ALA A 49 3.22 11.17 -0.03
N ALA A 50 3.58 10.35 -1.02
CA ALA A 50 4.24 9.07 -0.78
C ALA A 50 5.61 9.23 -0.09
N HIS A 51 6.44 10.18 -0.54
CA HIS A 51 7.71 10.49 0.11
C HIS A 51 7.53 11.00 1.55
N ARG A 52 6.54 11.87 1.79
CA ARG A 52 6.21 12.34 3.14
C ARG A 52 5.78 11.19 4.05
N ALA A 53 4.92 10.29 3.57
CA ALA A 53 4.49 9.13 4.33
C ALA A 53 5.69 8.24 4.72
N LEU A 54 6.63 8.01 3.80
CA LEU A 54 7.84 7.25 4.10
C LEU A 54 8.77 7.95 5.10
N ALA A 55 8.87 9.29 5.04
CA ALA A 55 9.63 10.06 6.02
C ALA A 55 9.02 9.91 7.43
N GLU A 56 7.69 9.95 7.55
CA GLU A 56 7.00 9.72 8.83
C GLU A 56 7.13 8.27 9.32
N MET A 57 7.03 7.29 8.43
CA MET A 57 7.29 5.89 8.79
C MET A 57 8.73 5.69 9.28
N SER A 58 9.69 6.39 8.67
CA SER A 58 11.09 6.39 9.09
C SER A 58 11.27 7.07 10.45
N SER A 59 10.62 8.21 10.71
CA SER A 59 10.66 8.90 12.01
C SER A 59 10.10 8.04 13.15
N CYS A 60 9.12 7.17 12.83
CA CYS A 60 8.53 6.24 13.78
C CYS A 60 9.24 4.88 13.85
N SER A 61 10.18 4.61 12.96
CA SER A 61 11.01 3.40 13.01
C SER A 61 11.89 3.40 14.26
N GLY A 62 12.40 2.23 14.69
CA GLY A 62 13.16 2.14 15.94
C GLY A 62 12.31 1.91 17.21
N ARG A 63 11.01 2.24 17.21
CA ARG A 63 10.12 2.02 18.37
C ARG A 63 9.89 0.54 18.69
N ARG A 64 9.82 -0.29 17.65
CA ARG A 64 9.70 -1.76 17.74
C ARG A 64 10.58 -2.38 16.64
N GLY A 65 11.88 -2.52 16.91
CA GLY A 65 12.87 -3.04 15.95
C GLY A 65 13.86 -1.98 15.47
N PRO A 66 14.63 -2.24 14.41
CA PRO A 66 15.68 -1.32 13.97
C PRO A 66 15.12 -0.02 13.37
N VAL A 67 15.88 1.06 13.52
CA VAL A 67 15.67 2.30 12.77
C VAL A 67 15.88 1.99 11.29
N ARG A 68 14.99 2.48 10.43
CA ARG A 68 15.03 2.30 8.99
C ARG A 68 14.87 3.63 8.30
N SER A 69 15.70 3.86 7.29
CA SER A 69 15.55 4.94 6.33
C SER A 69 14.31 4.72 5.44
N PRO A 70 13.78 5.78 4.80
CA PRO A 70 12.70 5.66 3.81
C PRO A 70 12.98 4.60 2.74
N LYS A 71 14.23 4.52 2.26
CA LYS A 71 14.63 3.56 1.22
C LYS A 71 14.55 2.12 1.72
N GLU A 72 15.05 1.84 2.92
CA GLU A 72 14.98 0.50 3.52
C GLU A 72 13.54 0.07 3.81
N ILE A 73 12.66 1.00 4.17
CA ILE A 73 11.24 0.74 4.34
C ILE A 73 10.64 0.25 3.01
N VAL A 74 10.90 0.94 1.90
CA VAL A 74 10.41 0.50 0.59
C VAL A 74 11.02 -0.86 0.20
N THR A 75 12.32 -1.07 0.43
CA THR A 75 12.94 -2.38 0.19
C THR A 75 12.25 -3.51 0.96
N VAL A 76 11.91 -3.29 2.24
CA VAL A 76 11.16 -4.26 3.05
C VAL A 76 9.76 -4.49 2.48
N LEU A 77 9.05 -3.43 2.08
CA LEU A 77 7.72 -3.55 1.49
C LEU A 77 7.73 -4.32 0.17
N VAL A 78 8.72 -4.05 -0.70
CA VAL A 78 8.93 -4.77 -1.96
C VAL A 78 9.23 -6.24 -1.69
N ALA A 79 10.16 -6.53 -0.78
CA ALA A 79 10.59 -7.90 -0.50
C ALA A 79 9.50 -8.74 0.18
N ARG A 80 8.76 -8.16 1.13
CA ARG A 80 7.77 -8.89 1.93
C ARG A 80 6.40 -8.98 1.28
N TYR A 81 5.98 -7.93 0.57
CA TYR A 81 4.62 -7.82 0.04
C TYR A 81 4.55 -7.73 -1.48
N GLY A 82 5.69 -7.80 -2.18
CA GLY A 82 5.72 -7.80 -3.64
C GLY A 82 5.40 -6.44 -4.27
N TRP A 83 5.57 -5.33 -3.54
CA TRP A 83 5.25 -3.96 -3.98
C TRP A 83 6.25 -3.39 -5.00
N ARG A 84 6.62 -4.17 -6.02
CA ARG A 84 7.68 -3.84 -7.00
C ARG A 84 7.39 -2.52 -7.71
N GLU A 85 6.16 -2.32 -8.17
CA GLU A 85 5.76 -1.10 -8.89
C GLU A 85 5.89 0.17 -8.01
N VAL A 86 5.61 0.07 -6.71
CA VAL A 86 5.84 1.15 -5.75
C VAL A 86 7.33 1.44 -5.62
N GLY A 87 8.15 0.39 -5.51
CA GLY A 87 9.60 0.50 -5.45
C GLY A 87 10.20 1.18 -6.68
N ASP A 88 9.75 0.81 -7.87
CA ASP A 88 10.19 1.40 -9.13
C ASP A 88 9.82 2.89 -9.22
N ARG A 89 8.59 3.24 -8.82
CA ARG A 89 8.13 4.64 -8.82
C ARG A 89 8.87 5.53 -7.83
N LEU A 90 9.33 4.97 -6.71
CA LEU A 90 10.05 5.69 -5.66
C LEU A 90 11.59 5.58 -5.80
N GLY A 91 12.07 5.02 -6.92
CA GLY A 91 13.50 4.95 -7.24
C GLY A 91 14.28 3.93 -6.40
N THR A 92 13.61 2.96 -5.77
CA THR A 92 14.28 1.88 -5.03
C THR A 92 14.35 0.64 -5.90
N LYS A 93 15.48 0.42 -6.57
CA LYS A 93 15.73 -0.88 -7.21
C LYS A 93 15.85 -1.96 -6.13
N PRO A 94 15.17 -3.11 -6.25
CA PRO A 94 15.47 -4.25 -5.40
C PRO A 94 16.96 -4.62 -5.61
N GLY A 95 17.71 -4.77 -4.52
CA GLY A 95 19.05 -5.34 -4.57
C GLY A 95 18.99 -6.78 -5.11
N PRO A 96 20.07 -7.28 -5.75
CA PRO A 96 20.09 -8.63 -6.30
C PRO A 96 19.84 -9.68 -5.20
N PRO A 97 19.32 -10.87 -5.57
CA PRO A 97 18.99 -11.94 -4.64
C PRO A 97 20.18 -12.41 -3.80
#